data_AF-A0A4V6KUJ4-F1
#
_entry.id   AF-A0A4V6KUJ4-F1
#
_cell.length_a   1.000
_cell.length_b   1.000
_cell.length_c   1.000
_cell.angle_alpha   90.00
_cell.angle_beta   90.00
_cell.angle_gamma   90.00
#
_symmetry.space_group_name_H-M   'P 1'
#
loop_
_entity.id
_entity.type
_entity.pdbx_description
1 polymer ?
#
loop_
_entity_poly.entity_id
_entity_poly.type
_entity_poly.pdbx_seq_one_letter_code
_entity_poly.pdbx_strand_id
1 'polypeptide(L)'
;MSVPLILTLLAGGATFVGALLGIIGQKPSNRLLAFALGFAAGIMLLISLMEMLPAALHTVGMSPMLGYGMFMLGLLGYFALDRMLPHQHPQDLVQKPIKPHNLKRTAMLLTLGISLHNFPEGIATFVTASADLELGMGIALAVAIHNIPEGLAVAGPVYAATGSKTKALLWSGISGMAEILGGVLAFLVLGRWFHRW
;
A
#
# COMPACT_ATOMS: atom_id res chain seq x y z
N MET A 1 -18.44 -14.09 -3.74
CA MET A 1 -17.15 -14.23 -2.99
C MET A 1 -15.92 -13.92 -3.85
N SER A 2 -15.94 -14.07 -5.18
CA SER A 2 -14.78 -13.76 -6.03
C SER A 2 -14.55 -12.26 -6.30
N VAL A 3 -15.61 -11.45 -6.30
CA VAL A 3 -15.52 -10.01 -6.64
C VAL A 3 -14.56 -9.23 -5.71
N PRO A 4 -14.61 -9.36 -4.37
CA PRO A 4 -13.65 -8.70 -3.49
C PRO A 4 -12.19 -9.07 -3.79
N LEU A 5 -11.91 -10.35 -4.09
CA LEU A 5 -10.57 -10.79 -4.50
C LEU A 5 -10.13 -10.19 -5.84
N ILE A 6 -11.06 -10.07 -6.80
CA ILE A 6 -10.78 -9.40 -8.08
C ILE A 6 -10.44 -7.93 -7.83
N LEU A 7 -11.20 -7.24 -6.99
CA LEU A 7 -10.94 -5.85 -6.65
C LEU A 7 -9.57 -5.67 -5.98
N THR A 8 -9.20 -6.52 -5.02
CA THR A 8 -7.86 -6.48 -4.41
C THR A 8 -6.75 -6.82 -5.41
N LEU A 9 -7.00 -7.74 -6.35
CA LEU A 9 -6.03 -8.08 -7.40
C LEU A 9 -5.82 -6.91 -8.37
N LEU A 10 -6.90 -6.21 -8.73
CA LEU A 10 -6.82 -5.01 -9.57
C LEU A 10 -6.09 -3.86 -8.86
N ALA A 11 -6.38 -3.66 -7.57
CA ALA A 11 -5.72 -2.65 -6.74
C ALA A 11 -4.22 -2.94 -6.59
N GLY A 12 -3.82 -4.13 -6.14
CA GLY A 12 -2.40 -4.51 -6.03
C GLY A 12 -1.68 -4.59 -7.38
N GLY A 13 -2.41 -4.90 -8.47
CA GLY A 13 -1.90 -4.85 -9.84
C GLY A 13 -1.53 -3.44 -10.29
N ALA A 14 -2.16 -2.40 -9.75
CA ALA A 14 -1.88 -1.01 -10.10
C ALA A 14 -0.46 -0.58 -9.66
N THR A 15 0.11 -1.18 -8.61
CA THR A 15 1.52 -0.98 -8.22
C THR A 15 2.46 -1.41 -9.35
N PHE A 16 2.17 -2.55 -9.99
CA PHE A 16 2.95 -3.01 -11.13
C PHE A 16 2.78 -2.10 -12.36
N VAL A 17 1.56 -1.60 -12.61
CA VAL A 17 1.30 -0.62 -13.67
C VAL A 17 2.11 0.66 -13.45
N GLY A 18 2.17 1.16 -12.22
CA GLY A 18 3.00 2.29 -11.85
C GLY A 18 4.48 2.08 -12.21
N ALA A 19 5.05 0.93 -11.83
CA ALA A 19 6.44 0.61 -12.17
C ALA A 19 6.68 0.52 -13.68
N LEU A 20 5.76 -0.05 -14.45
CA LEU A 20 5.83 -0.08 -15.91
C LEU A 20 5.91 1.34 -16.49
N LEU A 21 5.02 2.24 -16.06
CA LEU A 21 5.02 3.64 -16.50
C LEU A 21 6.36 4.33 -16.19
N GLY A 22 6.88 4.15 -14.98
CA GLY A 22 8.17 4.70 -14.57
C GLY A 22 9.35 4.21 -15.42
N ILE A 23 9.34 2.92 -15.80
CA ILE A 23 10.43 2.28 -16.57
C ILE A 23 10.37 2.56 -18.07
N ILE A 24 9.17 2.77 -18.62
CA ILE A 24 8.97 3.19 -20.02
C ILE A 24 9.39 4.66 -20.22
N GLY A 25 9.69 5.38 -19.13
CA GLY A 25 10.24 6.72 -19.19
C GLY A 25 9.18 7.82 -19.13
N GLN A 26 7.94 7.49 -18.74
CA GLN A 26 6.99 8.49 -18.30
C GLN A 26 7.53 9.12 -17.02
N LYS A 27 7.97 10.37 -17.11
CA LYS A 27 8.42 11.17 -15.96
C LYS A 27 7.25 12.06 -15.53
N PRO A 28 6.34 11.60 -14.65
CA PRO A 28 5.30 12.48 -14.15
C PRO A 28 5.93 13.71 -13.52
N SER A 29 5.32 14.88 -13.75
CA SER A 29 5.82 16.11 -13.15
C SER A 29 5.80 16.02 -11.62
N ASN A 30 6.74 16.70 -10.94
CA ASN A 30 6.76 16.75 -9.48
C ASN A 30 5.43 17.28 -8.89
N ARG A 31 4.70 18.12 -9.63
CA ARG A 31 3.36 18.61 -9.25
C ARG A 31 2.33 17.49 -9.26
N LEU A 32 2.31 16.69 -10.33
CA LEU A 32 1.41 15.53 -10.43
C LEU A 32 1.72 14.50 -9.36
N LEU A 33 3.00 14.23 -9.09
CA LEU A 33 3.42 13.31 -8.04
C LEU A 33 3.00 13.83 -6.65
N ALA A 34 3.23 15.11 -6.36
CA ALA A 34 2.84 15.71 -5.08
C ALA A 34 1.32 15.71 -4.87
N PHE A 35 0.56 16.02 -5.92
CA PHE A 35 -0.91 15.92 -5.90
C PHE A 35 -1.36 14.48 -5.66
N ALA A 36 -0.82 13.53 -6.42
CA ALA A 36 -1.18 12.12 -6.30
C ALA A 36 -0.85 11.56 -4.91
N LEU A 37 0.33 11.89 -4.34
CA LEU A 37 0.73 11.48 -2.98
C LEU A 37 -0.13 12.16 -1.89
N GLY A 38 -0.48 13.44 -2.06
CA GLY A 38 -1.37 14.14 -1.13
C GLY A 38 -2.81 13.59 -1.16
N PHE A 39 -3.33 13.31 -2.36
CA PHE A 39 -4.62 12.68 -2.57
C PHE A 39 -4.65 11.26 -1.98
N ALA A 40 -3.60 10.47 -2.26
CA ALA A 40 -3.34 9.16 -1.68
C ALA A 40 -3.35 9.18 -0.14
N ALA A 41 -2.60 10.10 0.48
CA ALA A 41 -2.58 10.25 1.93
C ALA A 41 -3.96 10.62 2.49
N GLY A 42 -4.70 11.48 1.78
CA GLY A 42 -6.08 11.84 2.14
C GLY A 42 -7.04 10.64 2.12
N ILE A 43 -6.99 9.82 1.07
CA ILE A 43 -7.77 8.57 0.97
C ILE A 43 -7.43 7.63 2.12
N MET A 44 -6.14 7.43 2.41
CA MET A 44 -5.73 6.51 3.46
C MET A 44 -6.15 6.99 4.86
N LEU A 45 -6.15 8.30 5.10
CA LEU A 45 -6.72 8.88 6.32
C LEU A 45 -8.23 8.68 6.40
N LEU A 46 -8.95 8.88 5.30
CA LEU A 46 -10.40 8.65 5.22
C LEU A 46 -10.74 7.20 5.54
N ILE A 47 -10.13 6.24 4.83
CA ILE A 47 -10.35 4.81 5.04
C ILE A 47 -10.00 4.41 6.48
N SER A 48 -8.88 4.89 7.01
CA SER A 48 -8.45 4.52 8.37
C SER A 48 -9.38 5.05 9.46
N LEU A 49 -9.77 6.33 9.37
CA LEU A 49 -10.47 7.02 10.45
C LEU A 49 -12.00 6.99 10.33
N MET A 50 -12.53 6.97 9.11
CA MET A 50 -13.98 7.04 8.86
C MET A 50 -14.59 5.69 8.53
N GLU A 51 -13.80 4.73 8.04
CA GLU A 51 -14.30 3.39 7.69
C GLU A 51 -13.82 2.34 8.71
N MET A 52 -12.50 2.10 8.74
CA MET A 52 -11.91 0.98 9.50
C MET A 52 -12.04 1.13 11.01
N LEU A 53 -11.73 2.32 11.56
CA LEU A 53 -11.82 2.55 13.00
C LEU A 53 -13.28 2.45 13.49
N PRO A 54 -14.28 3.12 12.89
CA PRO A 54 -15.68 2.94 13.28
C PRO A 54 -16.15 1.50 13.13
N ALA A 55 -15.80 0.81 12.04
CA ALA A 55 -16.14 -0.61 11.87
C ALA A 55 -15.60 -1.48 13.01
N ALA A 56 -14.36 -1.24 13.44
CA ALA A 56 -13.77 -1.95 14.58
C ALA A 56 -14.48 -1.65 15.91
N LEU A 57 -14.87 -0.39 16.14
CA LEU A 57 -15.53 0.03 17.38
C LEU A 57 -16.99 -0.46 17.50
N HIS A 58 -17.68 -0.59 16.36
CA HIS A 58 -19.07 -1.06 16.29
C HIS A 58 -19.20 -2.59 16.15
N THR A 59 -18.10 -3.34 16.24
CA THR A 59 -18.16 -4.80 16.13
C THR A 59 -18.86 -5.42 17.34
N VAL A 60 -19.94 -6.16 17.09
CA VAL A 60 -20.77 -6.80 18.13
C VAL A 60 -19.95 -7.77 18.97
N GLY A 61 -20.05 -7.64 20.30
CA GLY A 61 -19.35 -8.51 21.25
C GLY A 61 -17.91 -8.13 21.56
N MET A 62 -17.38 -7.06 20.94
CA MET A 62 -16.07 -6.49 21.30
C MET A 62 -16.23 -5.15 22.02
N SER A 63 -15.40 -4.94 23.06
CA SER A 63 -15.34 -3.65 23.75
C SER A 63 -14.69 -2.60 22.85
N PRO A 64 -15.27 -1.37 22.74
CA PRO A 64 -14.63 -0.27 22.02
C PRO A 64 -13.20 0.04 22.50
N MET A 65 -12.92 -0.23 23.79
CA MET A 65 -11.57 -0.05 24.36
C MET A 65 -10.52 -0.93 23.66
N LEU A 66 -10.90 -2.15 23.26
CA LEU A 66 -10.02 -3.05 22.51
C LEU A 66 -9.76 -2.49 21.11
N GLY A 67 -10.79 -1.95 20.44
CA GLY A 67 -10.65 -1.30 19.13
C GLY A 67 -9.67 -0.12 19.18
N TYR A 68 -9.85 0.81 20.13
CA TYR A 68 -8.91 1.91 20.33
C TYR A 68 -7.50 1.43 20.70
N GLY A 69 -7.39 0.39 21.54
CA GLY A 69 -6.11 -0.20 21.93
C GLY A 69 -5.34 -0.77 20.73
N MET A 70 -6.01 -1.53 19.86
CA MET A 70 -5.41 -2.09 18.65
C MET A 70 -5.04 -1.02 17.62
N PHE A 71 -5.86 0.02 17.48
CA PHE A 71 -5.55 1.17 16.63
C PHE A 71 -4.29 1.92 17.11
N MET A 72 -4.20 2.20 18.41
CA MET A 72 -3.00 2.82 19.00
C MET A 72 -1.76 1.95 18.89
N LEU A 73 -1.90 0.63 19.10
CA LEU A 73 -0.80 -0.32 18.91
C LEU A 73 -0.29 -0.30 17.46
N GLY A 74 -1.20 -0.29 16.49
CA GLY A 74 -0.84 -0.17 15.06
C GLY A 74 -0.12 1.14 14.76
N LEU A 75 -0.63 2.28 15.27
CA LEU A 75 -0.03 3.60 15.08
C LEU A 75 1.39 3.68 15.67
N LEU A 76 1.56 3.21 16.91
CA LEU A 76 2.87 3.19 17.59
C LEU A 76 3.83 2.20 16.92
N GLY A 77 3.33 1.06 16.47
CA GLY A 77 4.10 0.07 15.71
C GLY A 77 4.63 0.66 14.40
N TYR A 78 3.78 1.34 13.63
CA TYR A 78 4.20 2.04 12.42
C TYR A 78 5.21 3.15 12.72
N PHE A 79 4.97 3.96 13.76
CA PHE A 79 5.91 5.02 14.16
C PHE A 79 7.28 4.46 14.56
N ALA A 80 7.33 3.33 15.27
CA ALA A 80 8.57 2.66 15.60
C ALA A 80 9.28 2.12 14.36
N LEU A 81 8.55 1.45 13.45
CA LEU A 81 9.09 0.97 12.18
C LEU A 81 9.67 2.11 11.35
N ASP A 82 8.94 3.22 11.23
CA ASP A 82 9.41 4.42 10.54
C ASP A 82 10.72 4.93 11.16
N ARG A 83 10.79 5.07 12.50
CA ARG A 83 12.00 5.52 13.21
C ARG A 83 13.20 4.58 13.02
N MET A 84 12.97 3.28 12.88
CA MET A 84 14.01 2.27 12.69
C MET A 84 14.55 2.25 11.25
N LEU A 85 13.76 2.70 10.28
CA LEU A 85 14.18 2.80 8.90
C LEU A 85 15.06 4.05 8.72
N PRO A 86 16.24 3.95 8.10
CA PRO A 86 17.07 5.11 7.77
C PRO A 86 16.34 6.01 6.76
N HIS A 87 15.81 7.15 7.22
CA HIS A 87 15.14 8.13 6.35
C HIS A 87 16.13 8.74 5.35
N GLN A 88 15.84 8.59 4.07
CA GLN A 88 16.30 9.53 3.04
C GLN A 88 15.02 10.15 2.46
N HIS A 89 14.88 11.48 2.55
CA HIS A 89 13.66 12.12 2.06
C HIS A 89 13.55 11.91 0.54
N PRO A 90 12.34 11.68 -0.02
CA PRO A 90 12.15 11.56 -1.46
C PRO A 90 12.74 12.75 -2.25
N GLN A 91 12.81 13.92 -1.63
CA GLN A 91 13.42 15.14 -2.19
C GLN A 91 14.96 15.08 -2.23
N ASP A 92 15.60 14.39 -1.28
CA ASP A 92 17.05 14.18 -1.28
C ASP A 92 17.49 13.27 -2.43
N LEU A 93 16.61 12.37 -2.88
CA LEU A 93 16.85 11.48 -4.03
C LEU A 93 16.85 12.22 -5.37
N VAL A 94 16.21 13.39 -5.43
CA VAL A 94 16.10 14.24 -6.62
C VAL A 94 17.19 15.32 -6.66
N GLN A 95 17.67 15.79 -5.50
CA GLN A 95 18.56 16.97 -5.42
C GLN A 95 20.02 16.67 -5.09
N LYS A 96 20.35 15.52 -4.48
CA LYS A 96 21.75 15.20 -4.12
C LYS A 96 22.24 13.94 -4.84
N PRO A 97 23.50 13.92 -5.33
CA PRO A 97 24.09 12.69 -5.83
C PRO A 97 24.24 11.72 -4.65
N ILE A 98 23.39 10.70 -4.64
CA ILE A 98 23.37 9.66 -3.61
C ILE A 98 24.67 8.86 -3.74
N LYS A 99 25.42 8.70 -2.65
CA LYS A 99 26.62 7.85 -2.66
C LYS A 99 26.23 6.40 -3.06
N PRO A 100 26.93 5.76 -4.01
CA PRO A 100 26.49 4.51 -4.66
C PRO A 100 26.30 3.33 -3.69
N HIS A 101 27.04 3.28 -2.58
CA HIS A 101 26.91 2.22 -1.57
C HIS A 101 25.55 2.25 -0.82
N ASN A 102 24.92 3.41 -0.68
CA ASN A 102 23.67 3.53 0.08
C ASN A 102 22.41 3.28 -0.78
N LEU A 103 22.53 3.37 -2.11
CA LEU A 103 21.36 3.36 -3.00
C LEU A 103 20.65 2.00 -3.06
N LYS A 104 21.41 0.89 -3.06
CA LYS A 104 20.82 -0.46 -3.00
C LYS A 104 20.09 -0.71 -1.68
N ARG A 105 20.69 -0.27 -0.56
CA ARG A 105 20.07 -0.37 0.76
C ARG A 105 18.79 0.45 0.84
N THR A 106 18.82 1.71 0.39
CA THR A 106 17.64 2.57 0.32
C THR A 106 16.54 1.96 -0.56
N ALA A 107 16.88 1.47 -1.75
CA ALA A 107 15.91 0.83 -2.65
C ALA A 107 15.26 -0.41 -2.01
N MET A 108 16.05 -1.25 -1.34
CA MET A 108 15.55 -2.44 -0.67
C MET A 108 14.65 -2.09 0.53
N LEU A 109 15.04 -1.10 1.34
CA LEU A 109 14.26 -0.66 2.49
C LEU A 109 12.96 0.04 2.09
N LEU A 110 12.97 0.85 1.02
CA LEU A 110 11.75 1.42 0.44
C LEU A 110 10.82 0.33 -0.08
N THR A 111 11.35 -0.65 -0.81
CA THR A 111 10.55 -1.77 -1.30
C THR A 111 9.91 -2.54 -0.15
N LEU A 112 10.67 -2.84 0.91
CA LEU A 112 10.15 -3.52 2.10
C LEU A 112 9.11 -2.68 2.84
N GLY A 113 9.36 -1.38 3.03
CA GLY A 113 8.43 -0.46 3.70
C GLY A 113 7.10 -0.36 2.96
N ILE A 114 7.14 -0.19 1.64
CA ILE A 114 5.95 -0.15 0.79
C ILE A 114 5.25 -1.52 0.83
N SER A 115 5.97 -2.64 0.66
CA SER A 115 5.36 -3.99 0.78
C SER A 115 4.61 -4.20 2.11
N LEU A 116 5.16 -3.70 3.23
CA LEU A 116 4.52 -3.77 4.54
C LEU A 116 3.30 -2.85 4.65
N HIS A 117 3.21 -1.79 3.85
CA HIS A 117 2.06 -0.89 3.75
C HIS A 117 0.93 -1.50 2.91
N ASN A 118 1.28 -2.04 1.73
CA ASN A 118 0.31 -2.65 0.82
C ASN A 118 -0.38 -3.88 1.44
N PHE A 119 0.28 -4.61 2.35
CA PHE A 119 -0.33 -5.79 2.97
C PHE A 119 -1.61 -5.47 3.77
N PRO A 120 -1.62 -4.54 4.73
CA PRO A 120 -2.84 -4.02 5.35
C PRO A 120 -3.87 -3.46 4.35
N GLU A 121 -3.46 -2.77 3.29
CA GLU A 121 -4.37 -2.23 2.27
C GLU A 121 -5.16 -3.33 1.57
N GLY A 122 -4.51 -4.46 1.28
CA GLY A 122 -5.15 -5.62 0.67
C GLY A 122 -6.21 -6.25 1.57
N ILE A 123 -5.92 -6.33 2.88
CA ILE A 123 -6.90 -6.76 3.89
C ILE A 123 -8.08 -5.79 3.90
N ALA A 124 -7.82 -4.49 4.01
CA ALA A 124 -8.87 -3.46 4.07
C ALA A 124 -9.77 -3.48 2.83
N THR A 125 -9.17 -3.53 1.64
CA THR A 125 -9.89 -3.58 0.35
C THR A 125 -10.79 -4.82 0.28
N PHE A 126 -10.28 -6.00 0.66
CA PHE A 126 -11.07 -7.23 0.65
C PHE A 126 -12.20 -7.19 1.68
N VAL A 127 -11.91 -6.77 2.91
CA VAL A 127 -12.89 -6.72 4.01
C VAL A 127 -14.03 -5.78 3.66
N THR A 128 -13.71 -4.56 3.21
CA THR A 128 -14.75 -3.58 2.90
C THR A 128 -15.59 -4.02 1.71
N ALA A 129 -14.98 -4.52 0.63
CA ALA A 129 -15.74 -5.04 -0.51
C ALA A 129 -16.58 -6.29 -0.20
N SER A 130 -16.21 -7.03 0.85
CA SER A 130 -17.01 -8.17 1.34
C SER A 130 -18.19 -7.72 2.19
N ALA A 131 -18.10 -6.57 2.86
CA ALA A 131 -19.17 -6.01 3.68
C ALA A 131 -20.16 -5.18 2.86
N ASP A 132 -19.66 -4.32 1.97
CA ASP A 132 -20.44 -3.47 1.08
C ASP A 132 -19.70 -3.35 -0.27
N LEU A 133 -20.32 -3.85 -1.33
CA LEU A 133 -19.70 -3.89 -2.64
C LEU A 133 -19.57 -2.50 -3.29
N GLU A 134 -20.54 -1.60 -3.08
CA GLU A 134 -20.53 -0.26 -3.65
C GLU A 134 -19.39 0.56 -3.04
N LEU A 135 -19.30 0.55 -1.71
CA LEU A 135 -18.20 1.17 -0.97
C LEU A 135 -16.86 0.51 -1.33
N GLY A 136 -16.84 -0.83 -1.42
CA GLY A 136 -15.64 -1.60 -1.79
C GLY A 136 -15.11 -1.28 -3.19
N MET A 137 -15.99 -1.06 -4.17
CA MET A 137 -15.59 -0.61 -5.50
C MET A 137 -14.96 0.79 -5.46
N GLY A 138 -15.54 1.71 -4.68
CA GLY A 138 -14.99 3.05 -4.47
C GLY A 138 -13.60 3.02 -3.83
N ILE A 139 -13.42 2.22 -2.77
CA ILE A 139 -12.13 2.04 -2.09
C ILE A 139 -11.11 1.36 -3.01
N ALA A 140 -11.48 0.29 -3.70
CA ALA A 140 -10.56 -0.41 -4.60
C ALA A 140 -10.05 0.51 -5.73
N LEU A 141 -10.91 1.38 -6.27
CA LEU A 141 -10.48 2.39 -7.24
C LEU A 141 -9.52 3.41 -6.61
N ALA A 142 -9.84 3.88 -5.40
CA ALA A 142 -9.01 4.85 -4.68
C ALA A 142 -7.62 4.28 -4.36
N VAL A 143 -7.54 3.03 -3.90
CA VAL A 143 -6.30 2.28 -3.65
C VAL A 143 -5.55 2.03 -4.96
N ALA A 144 -6.23 1.63 -6.04
CA ALA A 144 -5.57 1.46 -7.35
C ALA A 144 -4.90 2.76 -7.83
N ILE A 145 -5.52 3.93 -7.60
CA ILE A 145 -4.94 5.23 -7.93
C ILE A 145 -3.74 5.55 -7.03
N HIS A 146 -3.80 5.21 -5.73
CA HIS A 146 -2.71 5.34 -4.76
C HIS A 146 -1.48 4.52 -5.17
N ASN A 147 -1.71 3.29 -5.61
CA ASN A 147 -0.70 2.30 -5.91
C ASN A 147 0.16 2.62 -7.14
N ILE A 148 -0.36 3.38 -8.10
CA ILE A 148 0.41 3.81 -9.27
C ILE A 148 1.65 4.63 -8.85
N PRO A 149 1.52 5.73 -8.08
CA PRO A 149 2.65 6.44 -7.47
C PRO A 149 3.61 5.55 -6.68
N GLU A 150 3.10 4.61 -5.89
CA GLU A 150 3.95 3.68 -5.11
C GLU A 150 4.82 2.81 -6.03
N GLY A 151 4.22 2.29 -7.11
CA GLY A 151 4.94 1.53 -8.13
C GLY A 151 6.12 2.31 -8.72
N LEU A 152 5.93 3.60 -9.01
CA LEU A 152 7.01 4.49 -9.43
C LEU A 152 8.06 4.68 -8.33
N ALA A 153 7.62 4.84 -7.08
CA ALA A 153 8.48 5.06 -5.92
C ALA A 153 9.37 3.85 -5.59
N VAL A 154 8.92 2.62 -5.89
CA VAL A 154 9.75 1.41 -5.81
C VAL A 154 10.67 1.28 -7.02
N ALA A 155 10.13 1.42 -8.23
CA ALA A 155 10.88 1.15 -9.46
C ALA A 155 12.05 2.11 -9.69
N GLY A 156 11.88 3.40 -9.37
CA GLY A 156 12.90 4.44 -9.59
C GLY A 156 14.21 4.15 -8.85
N PRO A 157 14.21 4.04 -7.51
CA PRO A 157 15.39 3.72 -6.73
C PRO A 157 16.01 2.36 -7.07
N VAL A 158 15.20 1.33 -7.33
CA VAL A 158 15.72 0.00 -7.74
C VAL A 158 16.42 0.07 -9.09
N TYR A 159 15.85 0.79 -10.06
CA TYR A 159 16.48 1.00 -11.35
C TYR A 159 17.79 1.80 -11.21
N ALA A 160 17.78 2.89 -10.43
CA ALA A 160 18.97 3.69 -10.17
C ALA A 160 20.07 2.88 -9.46
N ALA A 161 19.70 1.95 -8.57
CA ALA A 161 20.63 1.11 -7.82
C ALA A 161 21.21 -0.07 -8.63
N THR A 162 20.49 -0.55 -9.65
CA THR A 162 20.80 -1.81 -10.34
C THR A 162 21.06 -1.68 -11.84
N GLY A 163 20.64 -0.58 -12.46
CA GLY A 163 20.63 -0.39 -13.92
C GLY A 163 19.66 -1.32 -14.67
N SER A 164 18.87 -2.14 -13.98
CA SER A 164 18.07 -3.20 -14.59
C SER A 164 16.57 -2.89 -14.51
N LYS A 165 15.96 -2.70 -15.67
CA LYS A 165 14.50 -2.53 -15.82
C LYS A 165 13.73 -3.73 -15.26
N THR A 166 14.21 -4.95 -15.55
CA THR A 166 13.61 -6.19 -15.06
C THR A 166 13.63 -6.28 -13.54
N LYS A 167 14.74 -5.90 -12.89
CA LYS A 167 14.80 -5.89 -11.43
C LYS A 167 13.84 -4.86 -10.85
N ALA A 168 13.74 -3.67 -11.42
CA ALA A 168 12.79 -2.66 -10.97
C ALA A 168 11.33 -3.13 -11.06
N LEU A 169 10.96 -3.76 -12.17
CA LEU A 169 9.62 -4.35 -12.35
C LEU A 169 9.37 -5.51 -11.38
N LEU A 170 10.35 -6.40 -11.19
CA LEU A 170 10.24 -7.53 -10.28
C LEU A 170 10.04 -7.07 -8.82
N TRP A 171 10.87 -6.16 -8.34
CA TRP A 171 10.78 -5.66 -6.96
C TRP A 171 9.49 -4.87 -6.71
N SER A 172 9.02 -4.10 -7.68
CA SER A 172 7.70 -3.46 -7.57
C SER A 172 6.55 -4.47 -7.63
N GLY A 173 6.65 -5.50 -8.48
CA GLY A 173 5.69 -6.60 -8.50
C GLY A 173 5.63 -7.37 -7.18
N ILE A 174 6.78 -7.60 -6.53
CA ILE A 174 6.83 -8.18 -5.17
C ILE A 174 6.10 -7.27 -4.16
N SER A 175 6.26 -5.95 -4.28
CA SER A 175 5.55 -5.00 -3.43
C SER A 175 4.03 -5.07 -3.63
N GLY A 176 3.55 -5.02 -4.87
CA GLY A 176 2.11 -5.15 -5.16
C GLY A 176 1.53 -6.53 -4.80
N MET A 177 2.36 -7.58 -4.82
CA MET A 177 1.96 -8.92 -4.36
C MET A 177 1.62 -8.93 -2.86
N ALA A 178 2.25 -8.08 -2.04
CA ALA A 178 1.95 -8.01 -0.62
C ALA A 178 0.47 -7.65 -0.37
N GLU A 179 -0.11 -6.76 -1.19
CA GLU A 179 -1.54 -6.43 -1.17
C GLU A 179 -2.42 -7.63 -1.48
N ILE A 180 -2.10 -8.33 -2.57
CA ILE A 180 -2.85 -9.51 -3.01
C ILE A 180 -2.80 -10.57 -1.90
N LEU A 181 -1.65 -10.79 -1.27
CA LEU A 181 -1.49 -11.71 -0.15
C LEU A 181 -2.30 -11.27 1.07
N GLY A 182 -2.38 -9.97 1.36
CA GLY A 182 -3.24 -9.42 2.40
C GLY A 182 -4.72 -9.75 2.16
N GLY A 183 -5.22 -9.48 0.95
CA GLY A 183 -6.60 -9.81 0.58
C GLY A 183 -6.90 -11.31 0.60
N VAL A 184 -5.96 -12.14 0.12
CA VAL A 184 -6.08 -13.60 0.17
C VAL A 184 -6.11 -14.09 1.62
N LEU A 185 -5.26 -13.55 2.50
CA LEU A 185 -5.30 -13.91 3.92
C LEU A 185 -6.65 -13.54 4.54
N ALA A 186 -7.15 -12.33 4.27
CA ALA A 186 -8.46 -11.90 4.73
C ALA A 186 -9.56 -12.84 4.22
N PHE A 187 -9.51 -13.26 2.96
CA PHE A 187 -10.42 -14.27 2.41
C PHE A 187 -10.31 -15.61 3.13
N LEU A 188 -9.12 -16.12 3.41
CA LEU A 188 -8.95 -17.42 4.07
C LEU A 188 -9.45 -17.41 5.53
N VAL A 189 -9.27 -16.29 6.22
CA VAL A 189 -9.70 -16.11 7.62
C VAL A 189 -11.20 -15.82 7.70
N LEU A 190 -11.71 -14.86 6.91
CA LEU A 190 -13.09 -14.37 6.99
C LEU A 190 -14.05 -15.07 6.04
N GLY A 191 -13.59 -15.59 4.91
CA GLY A 191 -14.43 -16.36 3.98
C GLY A 191 -15.10 -17.56 4.66
N ARG A 192 -14.45 -18.14 5.68
CA ARG A 192 -15.05 -19.19 6.52
C ARG A 192 -16.21 -18.70 7.39
N TRP A 193 -16.27 -17.41 7.71
CA TRP A 193 -17.32 -16.78 8.51
C TRP A 193 -18.49 -16.31 7.65
N PHE A 194 -18.22 -15.78 6.46
CA PHE A 194 -19.26 -15.36 5.51
C PHE A 194 -20.04 -16.54 4.88
N HIS A 195 -19.50 -17.76 4.89
CA HIS A 195 -20.25 -18.95 4.46
C HIS A 195 -21.31 -19.43 5.47
N ARG A 196 -21.34 -18.88 6.69
CA ARG A 196 -22.24 -19.33 7.78
C ARG A 196 -23.47 -18.44 7.97
N TRP A 197 -23.67 -17.44 7.10
CA TRP A 197 -24.84 -16.56 7.07
C TRP A 197 -25.56 -16.68 5.73
#